data_AF-A0A924Z7J9-F1
#
_entry.id   AF-A0A924Z7J9-F1
#
_cell.length_a   1.000
_cell.length_b   1.000
_cell.length_c   1.000
_cell.angle_alpha   90.00
_cell.angle_beta   90.00
_cell.angle_gamma   90.00
#
_symmetry.space_group_name_H-M   'P 1'
#
loop_
_entity.id
_entity.type
_entity.pdbx_description
1 polymer ?
#
loop_
_entity_poly.entity_id
_entity_poly.type
_entity_poly.pdbx_seq_one_letter_code
_entity_poly.pdbx_strand_id
1 'polypeptide(L)'
;MRLHSLSALLGIATVAIVAVTPVQAAPSTYQVGSGTTSLQLDQTALDALASVGLKFDSSFGTVPAATGFGLGFAVNPSTDFTFSYDATTQAFAPVSGTIEHSGGIKFAVDEAKLSYPSSLEVGDFSIGFDQGFFLRDTLTTGLRLFDLTPTGAPTLAEGILTVPGFDVKVAQQFNDSLSAATIAGTDLGLTGAKLGTAKLVAKKVPEPGVVLGLLAVTGTLLAAKGRRLNKCLNLTPQTDRSST
;
A
#
# COMPACT_ATOMS: atom_id res chain seq x y z
N MET A 1 25.47 -81.37 5.09
CA MET A 1 25.27 -80.39 6.17
C MET A 1 24.79 -79.09 5.54
N ARG A 2 23.51 -78.75 5.77
CA ARG A 2 22.87 -77.50 5.39
C ARG A 2 22.67 -76.69 6.65
N LEU A 3 23.06 -75.42 6.64
CA LEU A 3 22.40 -74.33 7.36
C LEU A 3 22.83 -73.01 6.74
N HIS A 4 21.83 -72.29 6.24
CA HIS A 4 21.92 -71.03 5.52
C HIS A 4 22.05 -69.87 6.53
N SER A 5 22.92 -68.90 6.23
CA SER A 5 22.99 -67.64 6.97
C SER A 5 22.29 -66.56 6.14
N LEU A 6 21.09 -66.15 6.58
CA LEU A 6 20.45 -64.91 6.16
C LEU A 6 21.20 -63.72 6.79
N SER A 7 21.51 -62.71 6.00
CA SER A 7 21.80 -61.37 6.51
C SER A 7 21.13 -60.38 5.56
N ALA A 8 19.94 -59.93 5.96
CA ALA A 8 19.19 -58.88 5.30
C ALA A 8 19.85 -57.54 5.64
N LEU A 9 20.45 -56.88 4.65
CA LEU A 9 20.93 -55.51 4.78
C LEU A 9 19.70 -54.58 4.65
N LEU A 10 19.30 -53.99 5.77
CA LEU A 10 18.27 -52.95 5.84
C LEU A 10 18.83 -51.67 5.20
N GLY A 11 18.40 -51.37 3.97
CA GLY A 11 18.69 -50.09 3.31
C GLY A 11 17.69 -49.04 3.79
N ILE A 12 18.13 -48.12 4.65
CA ILE A 12 17.33 -46.94 5.02
C ILE A 12 17.42 -45.95 3.86
N ALA A 13 16.34 -45.82 3.08
CA ALA A 13 16.19 -44.76 2.11
C ALA A 13 15.91 -43.45 2.85
N THR A 14 16.90 -42.57 2.95
CA THR A 14 16.71 -41.21 3.46
C THR A 14 16.03 -40.38 2.37
N VAL A 15 14.73 -40.13 2.51
CA VAL A 15 14.02 -39.16 1.68
C VAL A 15 14.40 -37.78 2.19
N ALA A 16 15.22 -37.05 1.44
CA ALA A 16 15.45 -35.63 1.68
C ALA A 16 14.17 -34.87 1.30
N ILE A 17 13.36 -34.51 2.29
CA ILE A 17 12.24 -33.61 2.10
C ILE A 17 12.85 -32.21 1.94
N VAL A 18 12.96 -31.75 0.70
CA VAL A 18 13.24 -30.33 0.44
C VAL A 18 11.99 -29.59 0.90
N ALA A 19 12.05 -28.99 2.08
CA ALA A 19 11.05 -28.05 2.53
C ALA A 19 11.12 -26.84 1.59
N VAL A 20 10.25 -26.81 0.58
CA VAL A 20 9.99 -25.62 -0.21
C VAL A 20 9.27 -24.67 0.74
N THR A 21 10.04 -23.81 1.42
CA THR A 21 9.42 -22.68 2.10
C THR A 21 8.77 -21.82 1.02
N PRO A 22 7.48 -21.46 1.15
CA PRO A 22 6.91 -20.49 0.23
C PRO A 22 7.74 -19.21 0.38
N VAL A 23 8.41 -18.80 -0.70
CA VAL A 23 9.04 -17.48 -0.77
C VAL A 23 7.90 -16.48 -0.69
N GLN A 24 7.71 -15.88 0.47
CA GLN A 24 6.75 -14.79 0.66
C GLN A 24 7.22 -13.62 -0.21
N ALA A 25 6.39 -13.21 -1.17
CA ALA A 25 6.67 -12.05 -1.99
C ALA A 25 6.79 -10.81 -1.08
N ALA A 26 7.88 -10.06 -1.21
CA ALA A 26 8.06 -8.84 -0.44
C ALA A 26 7.00 -7.79 -0.84
N PRO A 27 6.55 -6.93 0.10
CA PRO A 27 5.64 -5.84 -0.21
C PRO A 27 6.23 -4.93 -1.31
N SER A 28 5.37 -4.48 -2.23
CA SER A 28 5.76 -3.51 -3.27
C SER A 28 5.61 -2.09 -2.74
N THR A 29 6.60 -1.22 -2.96
CA THR A 29 6.57 0.18 -2.53
C THR A 29 6.23 1.10 -3.69
N TYR A 30 5.38 2.10 -3.43
CA TYR A 30 4.87 3.07 -4.40
C TYR A 30 5.06 4.49 -3.87
N GLN A 31 5.40 5.40 -4.78
CA GLN A 31 5.39 6.84 -4.52
C GLN A 31 4.20 7.48 -5.21
N VAL A 32 3.65 8.53 -4.61
CA VAL A 32 2.68 9.41 -5.25
C VAL A 32 3.39 10.75 -5.42
N GLY A 33 3.43 11.29 -6.64
CA GLY A 33 4.03 12.61 -6.90
C GLY A 33 3.05 13.64 -7.45
N SER A 34 2.11 13.21 -8.29
CA SER A 34 1.07 14.05 -8.88
C SER A 34 -0.07 13.17 -9.38
N GLY A 35 -1.13 13.77 -9.92
CA GLY A 35 -2.25 13.05 -10.50
C GLY A 35 -3.59 13.58 -10.03
N THR A 36 -4.57 12.69 -9.89
CA THR A 36 -5.95 13.04 -9.55
C THR A 36 -6.52 12.05 -8.56
N THR A 37 -7.07 12.56 -7.47
CA THR A 37 -8.00 11.82 -6.61
C THR A 37 -9.42 12.14 -7.05
N SER A 38 -10.13 11.13 -7.53
CA SER A 38 -11.54 11.26 -7.92
C SER A 38 -12.44 10.78 -6.79
N LEU A 39 -13.57 11.46 -6.58
CA LEU A 39 -14.53 11.17 -5.53
C LEU A 39 -15.93 11.03 -6.12
N GLN A 40 -16.61 9.95 -5.73
CA GLN A 40 -18.01 9.73 -5.99
C GLN A 40 -18.73 9.76 -4.64
N LEU A 41 -19.57 10.76 -4.44
CA LEU A 41 -20.38 10.90 -3.25
C LEU A 41 -21.58 9.93 -3.32
N ASP A 42 -21.91 9.33 -2.18
CA ASP A 42 -23.07 8.46 -2.00
C ASP A 42 -24.31 9.32 -1.70
N GLN A 43 -25.38 9.13 -2.46
CA GLN A 43 -26.61 9.90 -2.27
C GLN A 43 -27.22 9.70 -0.87
N THR A 44 -27.18 8.48 -0.33
CA THR A 44 -27.68 8.16 1.01
C THR A 44 -26.95 8.97 2.08
N ALA A 45 -25.64 9.15 1.90
CA ALA A 45 -24.83 9.94 2.82
C ALA A 45 -25.07 11.45 2.67
N LEU A 46 -25.27 11.93 1.43
CA LEU A 46 -25.68 13.31 1.19
C LEU A 46 -27.04 13.61 1.83
N ASP A 47 -27.98 12.68 1.77
CA ASP A 47 -29.28 12.80 2.41
C ASP A 47 -29.15 12.80 3.95
N ALA A 48 -28.27 11.96 4.50
CA ALA A 48 -27.95 11.96 5.94
C ALA A 48 -27.34 13.30 6.39
N LEU A 49 -26.37 13.86 5.64
CA LEU A 49 -25.81 15.17 5.92
C LEU A 49 -26.88 16.28 5.81
N ALA A 50 -27.73 16.24 4.79
CA ALA A 50 -28.80 17.21 4.64
C ALA A 50 -29.81 17.13 5.80
N SER A 51 -30.08 15.93 6.32
CA SER A 51 -30.97 15.74 7.46
C SER A 51 -30.49 16.46 8.72
N VAL A 52 -29.16 16.53 8.92
CA VAL A 52 -28.54 17.23 10.06
C VAL A 52 -28.24 18.71 9.79
N GLY A 53 -28.55 19.21 8.59
CA GLY A 53 -28.40 20.62 8.23
C GLY A 53 -27.17 20.95 7.40
N LEU A 54 -26.50 19.96 6.80
CA LEU A 54 -25.42 20.18 5.83
C LEU A 54 -25.82 19.67 4.44
N LYS A 55 -26.17 20.58 3.55
CA LYS A 55 -26.52 20.22 2.16
C LYS A 55 -25.33 20.49 1.26
N PHE A 56 -24.91 19.50 0.47
CA PHE A 56 -23.92 19.75 -0.60
C PHE A 56 -24.45 20.84 -1.54
N ASP A 57 -23.65 21.89 -1.72
CA ASP A 57 -24.00 23.05 -2.55
C ASP A 57 -23.17 23.03 -3.84
N SER A 58 -21.85 23.07 -3.70
CA SER A 58 -20.95 23.18 -4.85
C SER A 58 -19.56 22.62 -4.56
N SER A 59 -18.74 22.53 -5.61
CA SER A 59 -17.31 22.21 -5.52
C SER A 59 -16.50 23.26 -6.26
N PHE A 60 -15.25 23.44 -5.87
CA PHE A 60 -14.35 24.43 -6.47
C PHE A 60 -12.94 23.87 -6.59
N GLY A 61 -12.13 24.44 -7.49
CA GLY A 61 -10.76 23.96 -7.74
C GLY A 61 -10.70 22.52 -8.25
N THR A 62 -11.76 22.03 -8.88
CA THR A 62 -11.83 20.66 -9.39
C THR A 62 -11.15 20.51 -10.74
N VAL A 63 -10.72 19.28 -11.04
CA VAL A 63 -10.17 18.83 -12.32
C VAL A 63 -11.03 17.67 -12.86
N PRO A 64 -10.91 17.30 -14.14
CA PRO A 64 -11.64 16.15 -14.68
C PRO A 64 -11.44 14.89 -13.84
N ALA A 65 -12.54 14.29 -13.42
CA ALA A 65 -12.56 13.06 -12.63
C ALA A 65 -12.29 11.82 -13.50
N ALA A 66 -11.89 10.72 -12.87
CA ALA A 66 -11.87 9.42 -13.51
C ALA A 66 -13.29 8.98 -13.92
N THR A 67 -13.38 8.17 -14.97
CA THR A 67 -14.67 7.62 -15.44
C THR A 67 -15.45 6.96 -14.29
N GLY A 68 -16.72 7.35 -14.13
CA GLY A 68 -17.60 6.86 -13.08
C GLY A 68 -17.56 7.63 -11.76
N PHE A 69 -16.80 8.74 -11.69
CA PHE A 69 -16.71 9.61 -10.52
C PHE A 69 -17.20 11.02 -10.85
N GLY A 70 -17.86 11.66 -9.88
CA GLY A 70 -18.45 13.00 -10.04
C GLY A 70 -17.48 14.16 -9.82
N LEU A 71 -16.48 13.99 -8.94
CA LEU A 71 -15.53 15.04 -8.56
C LEU A 71 -14.09 14.57 -8.77
N GLY A 72 -13.21 15.50 -9.15
CA GLY A 72 -11.78 15.26 -9.29
C GLY A 72 -10.98 16.38 -8.62
N PHE A 73 -9.99 16.01 -7.82
CA PHE A 73 -9.08 16.94 -7.15
C PHE A 73 -7.64 16.64 -7.59
N ALA A 74 -6.93 17.67 -8.02
CA ALA A 74 -5.54 17.54 -8.43
C ALA A 74 -4.67 17.24 -7.21
N VAL A 75 -3.82 16.22 -7.32
CA VAL A 75 -2.73 15.99 -6.38
C VAL A 75 -1.63 17.00 -6.67
N ASN A 76 -1.26 17.79 -5.67
CA ASN A 76 -0.21 18.79 -5.74
C ASN A 76 1.15 18.12 -6.06
N PRO A 77 1.90 18.60 -7.06
CA PRO A 77 3.23 18.10 -7.40
C PRO A 77 4.28 18.12 -6.26
N SER A 78 4.07 18.91 -5.20
CA SER A 78 4.94 18.93 -4.01
C SER A 78 4.70 17.76 -3.05
N THR A 79 3.70 16.93 -3.31
CA THR A 79 3.42 15.69 -2.57
C THR A 79 4.64 14.76 -2.57
N ASP A 80 4.93 14.15 -1.42
CA ASP A 80 6.05 13.22 -1.21
C ASP A 80 5.62 11.85 -0.67
N PHE A 81 4.31 11.58 -0.67
CA PHE A 81 3.72 10.40 -0.08
C PHE A 81 4.25 9.08 -0.65
N THR A 82 4.56 8.15 0.24
CA THR A 82 5.05 6.80 -0.07
C THR A 82 4.31 5.76 0.76
N PHE A 83 3.91 4.65 0.14
CA PHE A 83 3.27 3.51 0.82
C PHE A 83 3.76 2.17 0.25
N SER A 84 3.59 1.09 1.00
CA SER A 84 3.77 -0.27 0.53
C SER A 84 2.46 -1.04 0.50
N TYR A 85 2.41 -2.04 -0.39
CA TYR A 85 1.30 -2.98 -0.52
C TYR A 85 1.81 -4.41 -0.51
N ASP A 86 1.29 -5.20 0.42
CA ASP A 86 1.50 -6.65 0.47
C ASP A 86 0.31 -7.36 -0.18
N ALA A 87 0.55 -8.00 -1.33
CA ALA A 87 -0.49 -8.70 -2.07
C ALA A 87 -1.03 -9.94 -1.34
N THR A 88 -0.28 -10.50 -0.39
CA THR A 88 -0.68 -11.69 0.38
C THR A 88 -1.68 -11.32 1.47
N THR A 89 -1.37 -10.26 2.22
CA THR A 89 -2.23 -9.78 3.31
C THR A 89 -3.24 -8.72 2.85
N GLN A 90 -3.11 -8.25 1.61
CA GLN A 90 -3.86 -7.11 1.05
C GLN A 90 -3.69 -5.83 1.88
N ALA A 91 -2.60 -5.74 2.64
CA ALA A 91 -2.34 -4.64 3.55
C ALA A 91 -1.71 -3.47 2.80
N PHE A 92 -2.31 -2.29 2.97
CA PHE A 92 -1.69 -1.01 2.65
C PHE A 92 -0.98 -0.50 3.91
N ALA A 93 0.33 -0.29 3.82
CA ALA A 93 1.12 0.28 4.90
C ALA A 93 1.71 1.62 4.44
N PRO A 94 1.31 2.75 5.03
CA PRO A 94 1.98 4.01 4.75
C PRO A 94 3.43 3.96 5.23
N VAL A 95 4.32 4.61 4.48
CA VAL A 95 5.75 4.67 4.81
C VAL A 95 6.13 6.07 5.27
N SER A 96 5.76 7.10 4.50
CA SER A 96 6.09 8.51 4.82
C SER A 96 5.28 9.49 3.96
N GLY A 97 5.34 10.77 4.33
CA GLY A 97 4.80 11.89 3.56
C GLY A 97 3.28 12.06 3.68
N THR A 98 2.74 12.99 2.89
CA THR A 98 1.30 13.27 2.77
C THR A 98 0.94 13.55 1.32
N ILE A 99 -0.32 13.28 0.95
CA ILE A 99 -0.85 13.68 -0.36
C ILE A 99 -1.59 14.99 -0.17
N GLU A 100 -1.14 16.03 -0.85
CA GLU A 100 -1.75 17.35 -0.79
C GLU A 100 -2.63 17.58 -2.02
N HIS A 101 -3.80 18.17 -1.82
CA HIS A 101 -4.75 18.53 -2.87
C HIS A 101 -5.01 20.02 -2.88
N SER A 102 -5.60 20.50 -3.97
CA SER A 102 -6.17 21.85 -4.06
C SER A 102 -7.65 21.78 -4.41
N GLY A 103 -8.39 22.81 -3.99
CA GLY A 103 -9.83 22.88 -4.20
C GLY A 103 -10.61 22.23 -3.07
N GLY A 104 -11.93 22.16 -3.21
CA GLY A 104 -12.77 21.74 -2.10
C GLY A 104 -14.26 21.63 -2.42
N ILE A 105 -15.03 21.50 -1.36
CA ILE A 105 -16.47 21.32 -1.35
C ILE A 105 -17.09 22.38 -0.44
N LYS A 106 -18.24 22.89 -0.87
CA LYS A 106 -19.05 23.83 -0.13
C LYS A 106 -20.37 23.20 0.25
N PHE A 107 -20.75 23.37 1.51
CA PHE A 107 -22.05 22.99 2.05
C PHE A 107 -22.86 24.24 2.37
N ALA A 108 -24.13 24.24 2.01
CA ALA A 108 -25.12 25.13 2.57
C ALA A 108 -25.52 24.62 3.96
N VAL A 109 -25.56 25.52 4.93
CA VAL A 109 -25.86 25.22 6.33
C VAL A 109 -27.28 25.63 6.66
N ASP A 110 -28.05 24.72 7.24
CA ASP A 110 -29.33 25.03 7.88
C ASP A 110 -29.08 25.60 9.29
N GLU A 111 -29.08 26.92 9.39
CA GLU A 111 -28.84 27.66 10.65
C GLU A 111 -29.92 27.40 11.71
N ALA A 112 -31.06 26.76 11.36
CA ALA A 112 -32.03 26.31 12.35
C ALA A 112 -31.65 24.98 13.01
N LYS A 113 -30.67 24.25 12.47
CA LYS A 113 -30.17 22.97 13.01
C LYS A 113 -28.75 23.07 13.54
N LEU A 114 -27.90 23.85 12.88
CA LEU A 114 -26.47 23.97 13.18
C LEU A 114 -26.06 25.42 13.39
N SER A 115 -25.33 25.68 14.47
CA SER A 115 -24.69 26.96 14.78
C SER A 115 -23.37 27.12 14.01
N TYR A 116 -23.41 26.95 12.69
CA TYR A 116 -22.33 27.31 11.75
C TYR A 116 -22.72 28.56 10.97
N PRO A 117 -21.76 29.25 10.31
CA PRO A 117 -22.10 30.21 9.27
C PRO A 117 -22.98 29.55 8.20
N SER A 118 -23.83 30.33 7.51
CA SER A 118 -24.70 29.88 6.42
C SER A 118 -24.04 29.03 5.32
N SER A 119 -22.71 29.04 5.24
CA SER A 119 -21.95 28.07 4.46
C SER A 119 -20.71 27.56 5.17
N LEU A 120 -20.45 26.26 5.00
CA LEU A 120 -19.25 25.58 5.42
C LEU A 120 -18.44 25.17 4.18
N GLU A 121 -17.27 25.77 4.02
CA GLU A 121 -16.31 25.40 2.98
C GLU A 121 -15.21 24.53 3.59
N VAL A 122 -14.90 23.42 2.94
CA VAL A 122 -13.79 22.52 3.30
C VAL A 122 -12.99 22.21 2.06
N GLY A 123 -11.66 22.17 2.18
CA GLY A 123 -10.81 22.06 1.00
C GLY A 123 -9.34 21.99 1.32
N ASP A 124 -8.54 22.15 0.26
CA ASP A 124 -7.09 22.00 0.25
C ASP A 124 -6.68 20.79 1.08
N PHE A 125 -7.21 19.64 0.67
CA PHE A 125 -7.19 18.44 1.50
C PHE A 125 -5.77 17.88 1.64
N SER A 126 -5.44 17.41 2.84
CA SER A 126 -4.23 16.63 3.10
C SER A 126 -4.62 15.21 3.49
N ILE A 127 -4.12 14.22 2.75
CA ILE A 127 -4.23 12.81 3.11
C ILE A 127 -2.99 12.43 3.90
N GLY A 128 -3.19 12.18 5.19
CA GLY A 128 -2.17 11.70 6.11
C GLY A 128 -2.45 10.28 6.60
N PHE A 129 -1.60 9.81 7.49
CA PHE A 129 -1.76 8.51 8.11
C PHE A 129 -1.32 8.45 9.56
N ASP A 130 -1.99 7.59 10.32
CA ASP A 130 -1.64 7.21 11.69
C ASP A 130 -1.98 5.72 11.93
N GLN A 131 -3.05 5.41 12.67
CA GLN A 131 -3.67 4.10 12.77
C GLN A 131 -4.51 3.75 11.53
N GLY A 132 -4.54 4.63 10.54
CA GLY A 132 -5.15 4.44 9.23
C GLY A 132 -4.95 5.67 8.35
N PHE A 133 -5.49 5.64 7.14
CA PHE A 133 -5.50 6.80 6.26
C PHE A 133 -6.62 7.76 6.65
N PHE A 134 -6.35 9.05 6.56
CA PHE A 134 -7.36 10.07 6.84
C PHE A 134 -7.19 11.28 5.94
N LEU A 135 -8.31 11.97 5.71
CA LEU A 135 -8.37 13.21 4.94
C LEU A 135 -8.68 14.36 5.89
N ARG A 136 -7.79 15.35 5.90
CA ARG A 136 -7.88 16.57 6.68
C ARG A 136 -8.22 17.74 5.77
N ASP A 137 -9.10 18.62 6.24
CA ASP A 137 -9.31 19.92 5.63
C ASP A 137 -8.24 20.89 6.15
N THR A 138 -7.49 21.51 5.23
CA THR A 138 -6.46 22.51 5.58
C THR A 138 -6.85 23.92 5.18
N LEU A 139 -8.01 24.09 4.52
CA LEU A 139 -8.49 25.39 4.10
C LEU A 139 -9.13 26.17 5.26
N THR A 140 -10.00 25.53 6.06
CA THR A 140 -10.81 26.27 7.06
C THR A 140 -10.75 25.69 8.47
N THR A 141 -11.04 24.41 8.63
CA THR A 141 -11.30 23.81 9.96
C THR A 141 -10.06 23.20 10.59
N GLY A 142 -9.09 22.74 9.78
CA GLY A 142 -7.95 21.96 10.27
C GLY A 142 -8.33 20.55 10.75
N LEU A 143 -9.59 20.14 10.62
CA LEU A 143 -10.12 18.90 11.18
C LEU A 143 -9.87 17.71 10.26
N ARG A 144 -9.69 16.54 10.85
CA ARG A 144 -9.83 15.24 10.17
C ARG A 144 -11.31 15.08 9.82
N LEU A 145 -11.63 15.20 8.53
CA LEU A 145 -13.00 15.11 8.05
C LEU A 145 -13.41 13.67 7.81
N PHE A 146 -12.52 12.90 7.20
CA PHE A 146 -12.83 11.55 6.75
C PHE A 146 -11.72 10.55 7.06
N ASP A 147 -12.14 9.33 7.34
CA ASP A 147 -11.30 8.15 7.39
C ASP A 147 -11.36 7.45 6.05
N LEU A 148 -10.19 7.03 5.55
CA LEU A 148 -10.06 6.38 4.25
C LEU A 148 -9.71 4.91 4.44
N THR A 149 -10.51 4.02 3.87
CA THR A 149 -10.25 2.58 3.90
C THR A 149 -9.99 2.07 2.47
N PRO A 150 -8.79 1.60 2.13
CA PRO A 150 -8.53 1.01 0.82
C PRO A 150 -9.45 -0.20 0.58
N THR A 151 -10.00 -0.32 -0.64
CA THR A 151 -10.94 -1.41 -1.00
C THR A 151 -10.46 -2.29 -2.16
N GLY A 152 -9.30 -1.99 -2.75
CA GLY A 152 -8.73 -2.80 -3.82
C GLY A 152 -7.24 -2.61 -4.00
N ALA A 153 -6.61 -3.60 -4.62
CA ALA A 153 -5.16 -3.62 -4.85
C ALA A 153 -4.70 -2.49 -5.77
N PRO A 154 -3.54 -1.86 -5.50
CA PRO A 154 -2.93 -0.92 -6.43
C PRO A 154 -2.48 -1.65 -7.69
N THR A 155 -2.55 -0.96 -8.83
CA THR A 155 -2.05 -1.43 -10.12
C THR A 155 -1.11 -0.41 -10.70
N LEU A 156 0.00 -0.87 -11.29
CA LEU A 156 0.97 -0.02 -11.97
C LEU A 156 1.07 -0.48 -13.41
N ALA A 157 0.65 0.37 -14.34
CA ALA A 157 0.76 0.12 -15.77
C ALA A 157 1.29 1.38 -16.45
N GLU A 158 2.31 1.22 -17.29
CA GLU A 158 2.87 2.33 -18.09
C GLU A 158 3.28 3.56 -17.25
N GLY A 159 3.77 3.34 -16.02
CA GLY A 159 4.17 4.42 -15.09
C GLY A 159 3.01 5.16 -14.42
N ILE A 160 1.78 4.68 -14.58
CA ILE A 160 0.57 5.20 -13.95
C ILE A 160 0.17 4.25 -12.82
N LEU A 161 0.18 4.77 -11.59
CA LEU A 161 -0.33 4.09 -10.42
C LEU A 161 -1.83 4.33 -10.31
N THR A 162 -2.61 3.27 -10.25
CA THR A 162 -4.04 3.34 -9.95
C THR A 162 -4.35 2.59 -8.66
N VAL A 163 -4.89 3.30 -7.68
CA VAL A 163 -5.50 2.70 -6.50
C VAL A 163 -7.02 2.77 -6.70
N PRO A 164 -7.67 1.61 -6.95
CA PRO A 164 -8.99 1.59 -7.58
C PRO A 164 -10.13 2.05 -6.65
N GLY A 165 -9.93 2.01 -5.33
CA GLY A 165 -10.99 2.34 -4.39
C GLY A 165 -10.48 2.63 -2.98
N PHE A 166 -11.04 3.67 -2.40
CA PHE A 166 -11.07 3.95 -0.98
C PHE A 166 -12.52 4.22 -0.58
N ASP A 167 -13.00 3.59 0.48
CA ASP A 167 -14.19 4.06 1.17
C ASP A 167 -13.84 5.33 1.95
N VAL A 168 -14.63 6.38 1.75
CA VAL A 168 -14.52 7.64 2.47
C VAL A 168 -15.60 7.65 3.55
N LYS A 169 -15.20 7.63 4.81
CA LYS A 169 -16.12 7.54 5.96
C LYS A 169 -16.00 8.78 6.83
N VAL A 170 -17.10 9.27 7.40
CA VAL A 170 -17.07 10.41 8.33
C VAL A 170 -16.21 10.08 9.55
N ALA A 171 -15.19 10.91 9.80
CA ALA A 171 -14.32 10.74 10.95
C ALA A 171 -15.00 11.26 12.23
N GLN A 172 -14.61 10.69 13.37
CA GLN A 172 -15.15 11.10 14.68
C GLN A 172 -14.95 12.61 14.92
N GLN A 173 -13.78 13.15 14.60
CA GLN A 173 -13.48 14.57 14.84
C GLN A 173 -14.45 15.50 14.11
N PHE A 174 -14.87 15.14 12.90
CA PHE A 174 -15.85 15.93 12.16
C PHE A 174 -17.25 15.78 12.74
N ASN A 175 -17.66 14.55 13.07
CA ASN A 175 -18.93 14.31 13.76
C ASN A 175 -19.00 15.11 15.06
N ASP A 176 -17.96 15.10 15.89
CA ASP A 176 -17.91 15.86 17.15
C ASP A 176 -18.05 17.36 16.92
N SER A 177 -17.39 17.89 15.89
CA SER A 177 -17.49 19.32 15.53
C SER A 177 -18.90 19.69 15.04
N LEU A 178 -19.60 18.78 14.37
CA LEU A 178 -20.99 19.00 13.96
C LEU A 178 -21.94 18.86 15.14
N SER A 179 -21.78 17.82 15.95
CA SER A 179 -22.57 17.56 17.16
C SER A 179 -22.44 18.71 18.16
N ALA A 180 -21.24 19.26 18.37
CA ALA A 180 -21.02 20.44 19.22
C ALA A 180 -21.69 21.71 18.68
N ALA A 181 -21.90 21.80 17.37
CA ALA A 181 -22.60 22.91 16.73
C ALA A 181 -24.11 22.66 16.61
N THR A 182 -24.63 21.48 16.95
CA THR A 182 -26.07 21.24 16.87
C THR A 182 -26.82 22.09 17.89
N ILE A 183 -27.91 22.71 17.45
CA ILE A 183 -28.77 23.51 18.33
C ILE A 183 -29.50 22.62 19.36
N ALA A 184 -29.78 21.38 19.00
CA ALA A 184 -30.36 20.39 19.91
C ALA A 184 -29.36 19.85 20.96
N GLY A 185 -28.05 20.05 20.76
CA GLY A 185 -27.01 19.55 21.65
C GLY A 185 -26.90 18.01 21.67
N THR A 186 -27.27 17.36 20.57
CA THR A 186 -27.30 15.89 20.45
C THR A 186 -26.20 15.40 19.53
N ASP A 187 -25.65 14.23 19.85
CA ASP A 187 -24.76 13.54 18.92
C ASP A 187 -25.51 13.18 17.62
N LEU A 188 -24.90 13.50 16.49
CA LEU A 188 -25.44 13.21 15.17
C LEU A 188 -25.20 11.77 14.73
N GLY A 189 -24.27 11.05 15.38
CA GLY A 189 -24.02 9.63 15.12
C GLY A 189 -23.54 9.35 13.69
N LEU A 190 -22.86 10.31 13.05
CA LEU A 190 -22.39 10.19 11.67
C LEU A 190 -21.07 9.42 11.57
N THR A 191 -20.33 9.24 12.66
CA THR A 191 -19.02 8.57 12.64
C THR A 191 -19.10 7.21 11.94
N GLY A 192 -18.19 6.99 10.99
CA GLY A 192 -18.09 5.75 10.22
C GLY A 192 -19.09 5.64 9.07
N ALA A 193 -20.06 6.57 8.95
CA ALA A 193 -20.96 6.62 7.81
C ALA A 193 -20.16 6.83 6.53
N LYS A 194 -20.39 5.97 5.53
CA LYS A 194 -19.69 6.04 4.25
C LYS A 194 -20.24 7.20 3.43
N LEU A 195 -19.45 8.26 3.25
CA LEU A 195 -19.78 9.41 2.43
C LEU A 195 -19.66 9.12 0.93
N GLY A 196 -18.79 8.17 0.56
CA GLY A 196 -18.57 7.87 -0.85
C GLY A 196 -17.39 6.94 -1.08
N THR A 197 -16.96 6.90 -2.34
CA THR A 197 -15.80 6.14 -2.77
C THR A 197 -14.85 7.06 -3.54
N ALA A 198 -13.55 6.94 -3.25
CA ALA A 198 -12.50 7.66 -3.93
C ALA A 198 -11.59 6.72 -4.74
N LYS A 199 -10.97 7.26 -5.79
CA LYS A 199 -9.99 6.57 -6.63
C LYS A 199 -8.79 7.48 -6.84
N LEU A 200 -7.59 6.95 -6.67
CA LEU A 200 -6.35 7.67 -6.96
C LEU A 200 -5.76 7.19 -8.28
N VAL A 201 -5.49 8.14 -9.18
CA VAL A 201 -4.70 7.91 -10.40
C VAL A 201 -3.50 8.85 -10.33
N ALA A 202 -2.32 8.28 -10.06
CA ALA A 202 -1.12 9.05 -9.78
C ALA A 202 -0.02 8.85 -10.83
N LYS A 203 0.75 9.91 -11.04
CA LYS A 203 1.99 9.93 -11.82
C LYS A 203 3.18 10.13 -10.87
N LYS A 204 4.24 9.33 -11.11
CA LYS A 204 5.54 9.17 -10.40
C LYS A 204 5.67 7.88 -9.56
N VAL A 205 6.16 6.81 -10.19
CA VAL A 205 6.60 5.51 -9.61
C VAL A 205 7.70 4.92 -10.55
N PRO A 206 8.91 4.49 -10.10
CA PRO A 206 9.21 3.08 -9.70
C PRO A 206 9.96 2.93 -8.34
N GLU A 207 10.08 1.74 -7.71
CA GLU A 207 10.59 0.50 -8.34
C GLU A 207 9.96 -0.84 -7.89
N PRO A 208 9.70 -1.77 -8.84
CA PRO A 208 9.65 -3.19 -8.56
C PRO A 208 11.06 -3.78 -8.62
N GLY A 209 11.72 -3.90 -7.48
CA GLY A 209 13.02 -4.57 -7.33
C GLY A 209 12.91 -5.98 -6.75
N VAL A 210 12.04 -6.86 -7.26
CA VAL A 210 12.14 -8.30 -6.91
C VAL A 210 13.09 -8.94 -7.91
N VAL A 211 14.39 -8.89 -7.61
CA VAL A 211 15.36 -9.79 -8.25
C VAL A 211 14.92 -11.19 -7.92
N LEU A 212 14.35 -11.89 -8.90
CA LEU A 212 14.17 -13.33 -8.88
C LEU A 212 15.50 -13.94 -8.43
N GLY A 213 15.51 -14.55 -7.24
CA GLY A 213 16.63 -15.34 -6.77
C GLY A 213 16.89 -16.48 -7.74
N LEU A 214 17.76 -16.24 -8.71
CA LEU A 214 18.35 -17.22 -9.60
C LEU A 214 19.32 -18.10 -8.80
N LEU A 215 18.82 -18.91 -7.85
CA LEU A 215 19.61 -20.00 -7.29
C LEU A 215 19.44 -21.24 -8.18
N ALA A 216 20.06 -21.18 -9.35
CA ALA A 216 20.57 -22.38 -10.00
C ALA A 216 21.76 -22.88 -9.17
N VAL A 217 21.49 -23.61 -8.08
CA VAL A 217 22.53 -24.45 -7.46
C VAL A 217 22.62 -25.72 -8.29
N THR A 218 23.28 -25.58 -9.45
CA THR A 218 24.03 -26.67 -10.05
C THR A 218 25.07 -27.11 -9.03
N GLY A 219 24.85 -28.28 -8.45
CA GLY A 219 25.72 -28.88 -7.44
C GLY A 219 25.72 -30.41 -7.51
N THR A 220 25.71 -30.99 -8.70
CA THR A 220 26.14 -32.37 -8.89
C THR A 220 27.66 -32.45 -8.69
N LEU A 221 28.11 -32.49 -7.44
CA LEU A 221 29.44 -33.00 -7.12
C LEU A 221 29.34 -34.52 -7.01
N LEU A 222 29.56 -35.14 -8.16
CA LEU A 222 29.92 -36.54 -8.29
C LEU A 222 31.03 -36.89 -7.30
N ALA A 223 30.73 -37.84 -6.42
CA ALA A 223 31.73 -38.54 -5.64
C ALA A 223 32.67 -39.32 -6.58
N ALA A 224 33.93 -38.90 -6.66
CA ALA A 224 35.02 -39.77 -7.10
C ALA A 224 36.02 -39.91 -5.95
N LYS A 225 35.80 -41.00 -5.23
CA LYS A 225 36.54 -41.55 -4.12
C LYS A 225 37.97 -41.93 -4.53
N GLY A 226 38.94 -41.27 -3.90
CA GLY A 226 40.27 -41.73 -3.46
C GLY A 226 41.03 -42.84 -4.20
N ARG A 227 42.31 -42.58 -4.46
CA ARG A 227 43.40 -43.49 -4.07
C ARG A 227 44.69 -42.72 -3.81
N ARG A 228 45.10 -42.70 -2.54
CA ARG A 228 46.50 -42.55 -2.13
C ARG A 228 47.30 -43.70 -2.75
N LEU A 229 48.52 -43.42 -3.23
CA LEU A 229 49.66 -44.31 -2.98
C LEU A 229 50.99 -43.61 -3.32
N ASN A 230 51.80 -43.46 -2.28
CA ASN A 230 53.23 -43.17 -2.32
C ASN A 230 53.94 -44.00 -3.39
N LYS A 231 54.89 -43.38 -4.08
CA LYS A 231 56.17 -44.02 -4.37
C LYS A 231 57.29 -42.99 -4.46
N CYS A 232 58.21 -43.12 -3.51
CA CYS A 232 59.57 -42.61 -3.57
C CYS A 232 60.19 -42.90 -4.93
N LEU A 233 60.98 -41.96 -5.45
CA LEU A 233 62.35 -42.24 -5.91
C LEU A 233 63.07 -40.92 -6.20
N ASN A 234 64.11 -40.69 -5.39
CA ASN A 234 65.28 -39.91 -5.74
C ASN A 234 65.70 -40.17 -7.19
N LEU A 235 66.22 -39.14 -7.85
CA LEU A 235 67.59 -39.13 -8.40
C LEU A 235 67.81 -37.78 -9.11
N THR A 236 68.66 -36.95 -8.52
CA THR A 236 69.48 -35.96 -9.22
C THR A 236 70.31 -36.66 -10.31
N PRO A 237 70.65 -35.93 -11.39
CA PRO A 237 72.02 -35.41 -11.43
C PRO A 237 72.13 -33.97 -11.97
N GLN A 238 73.24 -33.36 -11.58
CA GLN A 238 73.92 -32.23 -12.22
C GLN A 238 73.87 -32.30 -13.76
N THR A 239 73.95 -31.16 -14.48
CA THR A 239 75.21 -30.59 -15.01
C THR A 239 74.99 -29.22 -15.67
N ASP A 240 75.90 -28.30 -15.33
CA ASP A 240 76.59 -27.27 -16.12
C ASP A 240 75.92 -26.15 -16.96
N ARG A 241 76.48 -24.96 -16.68
CA ARG A 241 77.02 -23.90 -17.58
C ARG A 241 76.13 -22.84 -18.26
N SER A 242 76.44 -21.62 -17.80
CA SER A 242 76.90 -20.42 -18.54
C SER A 242 75.89 -19.52 -19.26
N SER A 243 75.74 -18.32 -18.70
CA SER A 243 75.73 -16.97 -19.30
C SER A 243 75.21 -16.07 -18.16
N THR A 244 75.94 -15.10 -17.62
CA THR A 244 76.87 -14.09 -18.16
C THR A 244 77.80 -13.62 -17.04
#